data_AF-A0A1I4KSA1-F1
#
_entry.id   AF-A0A1I4KSA1-F1
#
_cell.length_a   1.000
_cell.length_b   1.000
_cell.length_c   1.000
_cell.angle_alpha   90.00
_cell.angle_beta   90.00
_cell.angle_gamma   90.00
#
_symmetry.space_group_name_H-M   'P 1'
#
loop_
_entity.id
_entity.type
_entity.pdbx_description
1 polymer ?
#
loop_
_entity_poly.entity_id
_entity_poly.type
_entity_poly.pdbx_seq_one_letter_code
_entity_poly.pdbx_strand_id
1 'polypeptide(L)'
;MTKFCTGCGFENMDDANFCINCGKYFGGDMDLRNTNSDNNDPNQNHKNAAQLNNTNNKQLSNNQSTIQVPQKYSDYSITEETECFNCHKNSFIHLNKKSFLSDKWAYFCTNCGLSLEKYGNEFKLTDIYDKNNHMWELYNSKTLTKEEWIRIASGGLSDKDQKERDNQLAIQKEKEKELERKQDLELVIQGLTKGEIDLKTIDSPVILKKNEEAYLSLPHITLSEARAVRVSRSTGSGASFRVAKGLRVHSGGGQSRSVSHDEIMAIDSGIFVITNKRLIFLGSKKSVNIDLKKILSINIFKDGISVQRENKQKVEYFTKTNKHSMTFTLDKRKQTLDLEGYLIRAIILGQIAKL
;
A
#
# COMPACT_ATOMS: atom_id res chain seq x y z
N MET A 1 -15.62 31.18 13.40
CA MET A 1 -15.72 30.40 12.15
C MET A 1 -15.00 29.07 12.40
N THR A 2 -14.98 28.14 11.45
CA THR A 2 -14.14 26.92 11.53
C THR A 2 -13.43 26.72 10.19
N LYS A 3 -12.26 26.08 10.21
CA LYS A 3 -11.40 25.92 9.04
C LYS A 3 -11.30 24.46 8.62
N PHE A 4 -11.61 24.17 7.35
CA PHE A 4 -11.53 22.81 6.82
C PHE A 4 -10.16 22.53 6.20
N CYS A 5 -9.60 21.36 6.51
CA CYS A 5 -8.35 20.91 5.92
C CYS A 5 -8.51 20.54 4.45
N THR A 6 -7.77 21.21 3.57
CA THR A 6 -7.74 20.88 2.13
C THR A 6 -7.06 19.55 1.82
N GLY A 7 -6.34 18.96 2.78
CA GLY A 7 -5.67 17.66 2.62
C GLY A 7 -6.54 16.45 3.01
N CYS A 8 -7.37 16.59 4.05
CA CYS A 8 -8.16 15.47 4.59
C CYS A 8 -9.63 15.78 4.91
N GLY A 9 -10.09 17.01 4.67
CA GLY A 9 -11.47 17.44 4.91
C GLY A 9 -11.85 17.68 6.38
N PHE A 10 -10.93 17.47 7.33
CA PHE A 10 -11.23 17.59 8.77
C PHE A 10 -11.46 19.05 9.19
N GLU A 11 -12.40 19.26 10.11
CA GLU A 11 -12.72 20.57 10.70
C GLU A 11 -11.74 20.93 11.80
N ASN A 12 -11.14 22.12 11.72
CA ASN A 12 -10.15 22.63 12.66
C ASN A 12 -10.60 23.98 13.23
N MET A 13 -10.01 24.36 14.35
CA MET A 13 -10.17 25.71 14.90
C MET A 13 -9.71 26.76 13.88
N ASP A 14 -10.34 27.95 13.89
CA ASP A 14 -10.04 29.02 12.93
C ASP A 14 -8.57 29.48 12.95
N ASP A 15 -7.99 29.49 14.14
CA ASP A 15 -6.62 29.90 14.44
C ASP A 15 -5.60 28.77 14.28
N ALA A 16 -6.03 27.57 13.86
CA ALA A 16 -5.13 26.46 13.61
C ALA A 16 -4.20 26.75 12.41
N ASN A 17 -2.89 26.61 12.65
CA ASN A 17 -1.88 26.70 11.60
C ASN A 17 -1.58 25.33 10.99
N PHE A 18 -1.92 24.23 11.67
CA PHE A 18 -1.83 22.88 11.14
C PHE A 18 -3.16 22.14 11.32
N CYS A 19 -3.43 21.17 10.44
CA CYS A 19 -4.59 20.31 10.59
C CYS A 19 -4.36 19.29 11.72
N ILE A 20 -5.19 19.29 12.75
CA ILE A 20 -5.14 18.35 13.88
C ILE A 20 -5.35 16.89 13.44
N ASN A 21 -6.10 16.69 12.35
CA ASN A 21 -6.17 15.40 11.70
C ASN A 21 -4.89 15.18 10.88
N CYS A 22 -4.75 15.60 9.63
CA CYS A 22 -3.61 15.13 8.83
C CYS A 22 -2.24 15.80 9.06
N GLY A 23 -2.09 16.74 9.99
CA GLY A 23 -0.83 17.47 10.24
C GLY A 23 -0.45 18.49 9.16
N LYS A 24 -1.29 18.65 8.12
CA LYS A 24 -1.02 19.58 7.01
C LYS A 24 -0.99 21.02 7.49
N TYR A 25 0.10 21.73 7.23
CA TYR A 25 0.20 23.18 7.46
C TYR A 25 -0.79 23.93 6.56
N PHE A 26 -1.43 24.94 7.14
CA PHE A 26 -2.44 25.75 6.46
C PHE A 26 -1.90 27.02 5.82
N GLY A 27 -0.73 27.52 6.23
CA GLY A 27 -0.03 28.54 5.47
C GLY A 27 0.60 27.93 4.22
N GLY A 28 0.72 28.69 3.13
CA GLY A 28 1.48 28.23 1.96
C GLY A 28 2.95 27.92 2.31
N ASP A 29 3.67 27.33 1.36
CA ASP A 29 5.05 26.83 1.51
C ASP A 29 5.93 27.78 2.35
N MET A 30 6.27 27.36 3.57
CA MET A 30 7.22 28.06 4.42
C MET A 30 8.62 27.54 4.06
N ASP A 31 9.30 28.26 3.17
CA ASP A 31 10.72 28.03 2.89
C ASP A 31 11.55 28.31 4.16
N LEU A 32 11.91 27.25 4.88
CA LEU A 32 12.76 27.27 6.08
C LEU A 32 14.25 27.54 5.75
N ARG A 33 14.54 28.33 4.72
CA ARG A 33 15.90 28.72 4.34
C ARG A 33 16.08 30.23 4.40
N ASN A 34 16.16 30.78 5.60
CA ASN A 34 17.18 31.79 5.91
C ASN A 34 17.18 32.15 7.39
N THR A 35 18.05 31.51 8.16
CA THR A 35 18.66 32.13 9.33
C THR A 35 20.15 31.83 9.28
N ASN A 36 20.92 32.76 8.72
CA ASN A 36 22.32 33.00 9.08
C ASN A 36 22.68 34.44 8.67
N SER A 37 22.98 35.23 9.70
CA SER A 37 23.80 36.45 9.81
C SER A 37 24.17 37.25 8.55
N ASP A 38 23.92 38.57 8.58
CA ASP A 38 24.98 39.55 8.89
C ASP A 38 24.45 40.99 9.01
N ASN A 39 25.04 41.73 9.97
CA ASN A 39 24.88 43.16 10.17
C ASN A 39 25.64 43.97 9.10
N ASN A 40 25.07 45.08 8.62
CA ASN A 40 25.68 46.44 8.56
C ASN A 40 24.85 47.39 7.65
N ASP A 41 24.17 48.34 8.32
CA ASP A 41 23.92 49.80 8.08
C ASP A 41 24.25 50.49 6.72
N PRO A 42 23.85 51.76 6.44
CA PRO A 42 22.64 52.58 6.71
C PRO A 42 21.99 53.15 5.42
N ASN A 43 20.88 53.89 5.58
CA ASN A 43 20.27 54.87 4.66
C ASN A 43 19.47 54.35 3.44
N GLN A 44 18.14 54.53 3.49
CA GLN A 44 17.46 55.58 2.71
C GLN A 44 15.96 55.69 3.02
N ASN A 45 15.60 56.86 3.58
CA ASN A 45 14.51 57.76 3.21
C ASN A 45 13.06 57.25 3.01
N HIS A 46 12.23 57.68 3.97
CA HIS A 46 11.03 58.52 3.81
C HIS A 46 10.02 58.21 2.69
N LYS A 47 8.77 57.91 3.10
CA LYS A 47 7.61 58.82 3.00
C LYS A 47 6.32 58.22 3.59
N ASN A 48 5.71 59.00 4.50
CA ASN A 48 4.27 59.27 4.73
C ASN A 48 3.33 58.06 5.02
N ALA A 49 2.38 58.10 5.97
CA ALA A 49 1.57 59.22 6.45
C ALA A 49 0.86 58.92 7.79
N ALA A 50 0.43 60.01 8.44
CA ALA A 50 -0.66 60.16 9.42
C ALA A 50 -0.51 59.45 10.77
N GLN A 51 -0.04 60.09 11.85
CA GLN A 51 -0.72 61.14 12.63
C GLN A 51 -2.22 60.90 12.85
N LEU A 52 -2.57 60.25 13.96
CA LEU A 52 -3.65 60.72 14.82
C LEU A 52 -3.15 60.73 16.27
N ASN A 53 -3.04 61.94 16.80
CA ASN A 53 -2.82 62.23 18.21
C ASN A 53 -4.05 61.79 19.02
N ASN A 54 -3.83 61.23 20.21
CA ASN A 54 -4.47 61.75 21.40
C ASN A 54 -3.75 61.31 22.67
N THR A 55 -3.11 62.30 23.27
CA THR A 55 -2.64 62.38 24.64
C THR A 55 -3.76 62.02 25.60
N ASN A 56 -3.52 61.05 26.49
CA ASN A 56 -4.14 61.02 27.81
C ASN A 56 -3.15 60.39 28.79
N ASN A 57 -2.31 61.25 29.36
CA ASN A 57 -1.68 61.00 30.64
C ASN A 57 -2.78 60.84 31.69
N LYS A 58 -3.05 59.60 32.10
CA LYS A 58 -3.73 59.34 33.37
C LYS A 58 -2.85 58.45 34.23
N GLN A 59 -2.61 58.99 35.40
CA GLN A 59 -1.69 58.57 36.44
C GLN A 59 -1.81 57.08 36.80
N LEU A 60 -0.65 56.53 37.17
CA LEU A 60 -0.47 55.27 37.90
C LEU A 60 -1.59 55.03 38.91
N SER A 61 -2.33 53.94 38.72
CA SER A 61 -2.93 53.20 39.82
C SER A 61 -2.22 51.86 39.94
N ASN A 62 -1.46 51.73 41.02
CA ASN A 62 -0.86 50.48 41.48
C ASN A 62 -1.96 49.44 41.68
N ASN A 63 -2.00 48.43 40.80
CA ASN A 63 -2.55 47.12 41.11
C ASN A 63 -1.47 46.08 40.76
N GLN A 64 -0.54 45.90 41.70
CA GLN A 64 0.31 44.71 41.74
C GLN A 64 -0.58 43.50 42.05
N SER A 65 -1.21 42.93 41.03
CA SER A 65 -1.58 41.52 41.06
C SER A 65 -0.26 40.75 41.05
N THR A 66 0.25 40.38 42.21
CA THR A 66 1.43 39.52 42.36
C THR A 66 1.26 38.29 41.46
N ILE A 67 2.09 38.20 40.42
CA ILE A 67 2.20 37.06 39.53
C ILE A 67 2.52 35.83 40.40
N GLN A 68 1.58 34.92 40.59
CA GLN A 68 1.82 33.73 41.41
C GLN A 68 2.49 32.65 40.58
N VAL A 69 3.82 32.66 40.58
CA VAL A 69 4.62 31.54 40.10
C VAL A 69 4.32 30.32 40.99
N PRO A 70 4.09 29.12 40.44
CA PRO A 70 3.86 27.91 41.22
C PRO A 70 4.91 27.70 42.31
N GLN A 71 4.49 27.25 43.50
CA GLN A 71 5.37 27.08 44.67
C GLN A 71 6.59 26.18 44.38
N LYS A 72 6.46 25.24 43.44
CA LYS A 72 7.55 24.37 42.95
C LYS A 72 8.73 25.12 42.32
N TYR A 73 8.55 26.39 41.96
CA TYR A 73 9.60 27.26 41.40
C TYR A 73 9.98 28.40 42.36
N SER A 74 9.60 28.32 43.64
CA SER A 74 9.86 29.37 44.64
C SER A 74 11.34 29.69 44.84
N ASP A 75 12.25 28.76 44.51
CA ASP A 75 13.70 28.91 44.60
C ASP A 75 14.39 29.11 43.25
N TYR A 76 13.62 29.40 42.18
CA TYR A 76 14.13 29.76 40.86
C TYR A 76 14.15 31.27 40.68
N SER A 77 15.15 31.79 39.98
CA SER A 77 15.18 33.19 39.52
C SER A 77 14.58 33.32 38.12
N ILE A 78 13.75 34.33 37.90
CA ILE A 78 13.27 34.72 36.57
C ILE A 78 14.42 35.38 35.81
N THR A 79 14.73 34.88 34.62
CA THR A 79 15.81 35.40 33.77
C THR A 79 15.29 36.21 32.59
N GLU A 80 14.10 35.89 32.09
CA GLU A 80 13.51 36.48 30.88
C GLU A 80 11.99 36.29 30.89
N GLU A 81 11.27 37.17 30.21
CA GLU A 81 9.84 37.02 29.90
C GLU A 81 9.63 37.21 28.40
N THR A 82 8.99 36.23 27.77
CA THR A 82 8.76 36.19 26.33
C THR A 82 7.28 35.92 26.01
N GLU A 83 6.94 36.01 24.72
CA GLU A 83 5.63 35.60 24.24
C GLU A 83 5.43 34.08 24.37
N CYS A 84 4.33 33.67 25.00
CA CYS A 84 3.98 32.26 25.14
C CYS A 84 3.48 31.70 23.81
N PHE A 85 4.20 30.74 23.24
CA PHE A 85 3.83 30.10 21.97
C PHE A 85 2.48 29.35 21.99
N ASN A 86 1.91 29.04 23.17
CA ASN A 86 0.58 28.42 23.29
C ASN A 86 -0.57 29.43 23.40
N CYS A 87 -0.34 30.64 23.92
CA CYS A 87 -1.44 31.59 24.16
C CYS A 87 -1.19 33.00 23.61
N HIS A 88 -0.05 33.21 22.95
CA HIS A 88 0.36 34.43 22.27
C HIS A 88 0.33 35.69 23.15
N LYS A 89 0.60 35.53 24.44
CA LYS A 89 0.72 36.63 25.41
C LYS A 89 2.14 36.69 25.96
N ASN A 90 2.69 37.89 26.12
CA ASN A 90 3.94 38.16 26.86
C ASN A 90 3.75 37.79 28.33
N SER A 91 3.95 36.50 28.62
CA SER A 91 3.59 35.87 29.90
C SER A 91 4.39 34.59 30.14
N PHE A 92 5.36 34.28 29.26
CA PHE A 92 6.18 33.06 29.33
C PHE A 92 7.52 33.38 29.99
N ILE A 93 7.60 33.07 31.28
CA ILE A 93 8.78 33.35 32.09
C ILE A 93 9.78 32.19 32.01
N HIS A 94 11.06 32.54 31.86
CA HIS A 94 12.19 31.62 31.90
C HIS A 94 12.76 31.60 33.31
N LEU A 95 12.86 30.41 33.90
CA LEU A 95 13.24 30.20 35.29
C LEU A 95 14.56 29.40 35.33
N ASN A 96 15.53 29.90 36.08
CA ASN A 96 16.80 29.20 36.33
C ASN A 96 17.00 28.96 37.83
N LYS A 97 17.42 27.75 38.18
CA LYS A 97 17.93 27.41 39.50
C LYS A 97 19.38 26.97 39.37
N LYS A 98 20.29 27.80 39.87
CA LYS A 98 21.72 27.47 39.95
C LYS A 98 21.95 26.29 40.86
N SER A 99 22.80 25.36 40.43
CA SER A 99 23.21 24.21 41.25
C SER A 99 24.69 23.91 41.05
N PHE A 100 25.28 23.20 42.01
CA PHE A 100 26.70 22.85 41.98
C PHE A 100 27.07 21.92 40.80
N LEU A 101 26.13 21.08 40.34
CA LEU A 101 26.37 20.13 39.26
C LEU A 101 25.93 20.69 37.90
N SER A 102 24.66 21.09 37.80
CA SER A 102 24.07 21.57 36.56
C SER A 102 22.87 22.44 36.87
N ASP A 103 22.79 23.57 36.19
CA ASP A 103 21.66 24.49 36.27
C ASP A 103 20.37 23.83 35.79
N LYS A 104 19.29 24.05 36.55
CA LYS A 104 17.96 23.59 36.15
C LYS A 104 17.19 24.72 35.52
N TRP A 105 16.66 24.46 34.33
CA TRP A 105 15.85 25.43 33.58
C TRP A 105 14.40 24.94 33.50
N ALA A 106 13.48 25.84 33.83
CA ALA A 106 12.05 25.64 33.70
C ALA A 106 11.42 26.84 32.98
N TYR A 107 10.25 26.63 32.38
CA TYR A 107 9.53 27.65 31.64
C TYR A 107 8.09 27.59 32.08
N PHE A 108 7.49 28.76 32.35
CA PHE A 108 6.13 28.83 32.87
C PHE A 108 5.36 29.96 32.21
N CYS A 109 4.17 29.68 31.70
CA CYS A 109 3.25 30.70 31.24
C CYS A 109 2.30 31.11 32.38
N THR A 110 2.34 32.38 32.78
CA THR A 110 1.47 32.90 33.85
C THR A 110 0.01 33.03 33.39
N ASN A 111 -0.24 33.10 32.08
CA ASN A 111 -1.58 33.22 31.51
C ASN A 111 -2.27 31.87 31.26
N CYS A 112 -1.58 30.90 30.63
CA CYS A 112 -2.19 29.60 30.27
C CYS A 112 -1.68 28.41 31.10
N GLY A 113 -0.75 28.65 32.03
CA GLY A 113 -0.21 27.62 32.93
C GLY A 113 0.77 26.65 32.30
N LEU A 114 1.08 26.82 31.00
CA LEU A 114 2.03 25.97 30.28
C LEU A 114 3.35 25.91 31.06
N SER A 115 3.75 24.71 31.47
CA SER A 115 4.96 24.46 32.26
C SER A 115 5.85 23.46 31.55
N LEU A 116 7.09 23.86 31.25
CA LEU A 116 8.11 23.00 30.65
C LEU A 116 9.34 22.89 31.54
N GLU A 117 9.95 21.72 31.57
CA GLU A 117 11.26 21.47 32.19
C GLU A 117 12.29 21.13 31.11
N LYS A 118 13.47 21.74 31.15
CA LYS A 118 14.52 21.51 30.14
C LYS A 118 15.34 20.25 30.46
N TYR A 119 15.53 19.40 29.46
CA TYR A 119 16.39 18.22 29.48
C TYR A 119 17.30 18.25 28.24
N GLY A 120 18.53 18.75 28.40
CA GLY A 120 19.43 18.96 27.25
C GLY A 120 18.85 20.01 26.28
N ASN A 121 18.56 19.59 25.04
CA ASN A 121 17.94 20.43 24.01
C ASN A 121 16.41 20.25 23.91
N GLU A 122 15.84 19.39 24.75
CA GLU A 122 14.42 19.07 24.74
C GLU A 122 13.73 19.61 25.99
N PHE A 123 12.40 19.61 25.94
CA PHE A 123 11.55 20.20 26.96
C PHE A 123 10.44 19.21 27.30
N LYS A 124 10.30 18.90 28.58
CA LYS A 124 9.24 18.03 29.09
C LYS A 124 8.02 18.85 29.46
N LEU A 125 6.85 18.50 28.93
CA LEU A 125 5.58 19.09 29.36
C LEU A 125 5.19 18.56 30.73
N THR A 126 5.09 19.46 31.71
CA THR A 126 4.75 19.10 33.09
C THR A 126 3.39 19.61 33.53
N ASP A 127 2.91 20.71 32.96
CA ASP A 127 1.62 21.28 33.31
C ASP A 127 1.07 22.20 32.22
N ILE A 128 -0.23 22.45 32.27
CA ILE A 128 -0.99 23.46 31.53
C ILE A 128 -2.35 23.60 32.22
N TYR A 129 -2.95 24.79 32.28
CA TYR A 129 -4.21 24.97 33.01
C TYR A 129 -5.38 24.24 32.36
N ASP A 130 -5.53 24.36 31.05
CA ASP A 130 -6.56 23.65 30.31
C ASP A 130 -6.11 22.23 29.98
N LYS A 131 -6.67 21.24 30.68
CA LYS A 131 -6.34 19.82 30.47
C LYS A 131 -6.96 19.22 29.21
N ASN A 132 -7.91 19.92 28.60
CA ASN A 132 -8.46 19.54 27.30
C ASN A 132 -7.63 20.15 26.14
N ASN A 133 -6.55 20.87 26.46
CA ASN A 133 -5.63 21.36 25.44
C ASN A 133 -4.96 20.17 24.73
N HIS A 134 -4.93 20.23 23.40
CA HIS A 134 -4.37 19.19 22.54
C HIS A 134 -2.95 18.75 22.94
N MET A 135 -2.08 19.69 23.33
CA MET A 135 -0.73 19.39 23.81
C MET A 135 -0.77 18.48 25.05
N TRP A 136 -1.71 18.72 25.97
CA TRP A 136 -1.84 17.92 27.18
C TRP A 136 -2.42 16.54 26.92
N GLU A 137 -3.51 16.49 26.15
CA GLU A 137 -4.21 15.24 25.85
C GLU A 137 -3.28 14.22 25.19
N LEU A 138 -2.46 14.67 24.23
CA LEU A 138 -1.57 13.78 23.48
C LEU A 138 -0.18 13.63 24.10
N TYR A 139 0.37 14.69 24.70
CA TYR A 139 1.79 14.78 24.99
C TYR A 139 2.13 15.10 26.45
N ASN A 140 1.20 14.95 27.40
CA ASN A 140 1.55 15.11 28.81
C ASN A 140 2.76 14.23 29.19
N SER A 141 3.67 14.80 29.98
CA SER A 141 4.92 14.16 30.41
C SER A 141 5.88 13.75 29.29
N LYS A 142 5.59 14.03 28.01
CA LYS A 142 6.53 13.82 26.91
C LYS A 142 7.62 14.87 26.91
N THR A 143 8.77 14.49 26.38
CA THR A 143 9.94 15.34 26.20
C THR A 143 10.17 15.47 24.71
N LEU A 144 10.09 16.70 24.19
CA LEU A 144 10.12 17.02 22.76
C LEU A 144 10.96 18.28 22.54
N THR A 145 11.36 18.53 21.30
CA THR A 145 12.10 19.75 20.95
C THR A 145 11.21 20.99 21.05
N LYS A 146 11.83 22.18 21.08
CA LYS A 146 11.10 23.45 21.10
C LYS A 146 10.23 23.60 19.85
N GLU A 147 10.77 23.22 18.69
CA GLU A 147 10.12 23.30 17.39
C GLU A 147 8.89 22.39 17.34
N GLU A 148 8.98 21.19 17.89
CA GLU A 148 7.83 20.29 18.04
C GLU A 148 6.75 20.90 18.93
N TRP A 149 7.11 21.48 20.09
CA TRP A 149 6.13 22.11 20.97
C TRP A 149 5.40 23.29 20.33
N ILE A 150 6.13 24.15 19.62
CA ILE A 150 5.54 25.28 18.88
C ILE A 150 4.56 24.76 17.81
N ARG A 151 4.95 23.71 17.10
CA ARG A 151 4.10 23.09 16.07
C ARG A 151 2.85 22.45 16.68
N ILE A 152 2.98 21.72 17.80
CA ILE A 152 1.84 21.10 18.49
C ILE A 152 0.90 22.17 19.06
N ALA A 153 1.43 23.23 19.67
CA ALA A 153 0.62 24.35 20.16
C ALA A 153 -0.21 25.00 19.05
N SER A 154 0.29 24.95 17.82
CA SER A 154 -0.38 25.47 16.63
C SER A 154 -1.30 24.45 15.93
N GLY A 155 -1.60 23.32 16.59
CA GLY A 155 -2.49 22.25 16.09
C GLY A 155 -1.79 21.11 15.32
N GLY A 156 -0.46 21.05 15.33
CA GLY A 156 0.33 20.01 14.66
C GLY A 156 0.67 18.80 15.55
N LEU A 157 1.56 17.94 15.08
CA LEU A 157 1.98 16.70 15.77
C LEU A 157 3.49 16.67 16.04
N SER A 158 3.96 15.78 16.90
CA SER A 158 5.40 15.46 17.03
C SER A 158 5.95 14.87 15.73
N ASP A 159 7.26 14.91 15.54
CA ASP A 159 7.88 14.33 14.32
C ASP A 159 7.59 12.83 14.22
N LYS A 160 7.59 12.15 15.37
CA LYS A 160 7.28 10.73 15.47
C LYS A 160 5.84 10.44 15.04
N ASP A 161 4.87 11.16 15.59
CA ASP A 161 3.46 10.89 15.32
C ASP A 161 3.06 11.31 13.90
N GLN A 162 3.68 12.37 13.37
CA GLN A 162 3.55 12.74 11.97
C GLN A 162 4.02 11.59 11.06
N LYS A 163 5.20 11.03 11.33
CA LYS A 163 5.73 9.89 10.56
C LYS A 163 4.84 8.65 10.67
N GLU A 164 4.34 8.32 11.86
CA GLU A 164 3.42 7.19 12.05
C GLU A 164 2.14 7.37 11.23
N ARG A 165 1.57 8.57 11.22
CA ARG A 165 0.40 8.90 10.42
C ARG A 165 0.67 8.83 8.92
N ASP A 166 1.78 9.38 8.46
CA ASP A 166 2.15 9.35 7.04
C ASP A 166 2.31 7.90 6.54
N ASN A 167 2.91 7.04 7.37
CA ASN A 167 3.01 5.61 7.09
C ASN A 167 1.62 4.94 7.02
N GLN A 168 0.73 5.23 7.96
CA GLN A 168 -0.64 4.70 7.93
C GLN A 168 -1.41 5.14 6.69
N LEU A 169 -1.27 6.41 6.30
CA LEU A 169 -1.89 6.95 5.10
C LEU A 169 -1.32 6.30 3.83
N ALA A 170 -0.02 6.03 3.78
CA ALA A 170 0.59 5.31 2.66
C ALA A 170 0.03 3.88 2.55
N ILE A 171 -0.03 3.14 3.66
CA ILE A 171 -0.61 1.80 3.72
C ILE A 171 -2.08 1.81 3.27
N GLN A 172 -2.86 2.79 3.72
CA GLN A 172 -4.27 2.91 3.35
C GLN A 172 -4.44 3.12 1.84
N LYS A 173 -3.66 4.04 1.26
CA LYS A 173 -3.67 4.29 -0.19
C LYS A 173 -3.25 3.07 -1.00
N GLU A 174 -2.30 2.29 -0.52
CA GLU A 174 -1.91 1.03 -1.19
C GLU A 174 -3.03 -0.01 -1.15
N LYS A 175 -3.70 -0.17 -0.01
CA LYS A 175 -4.87 -1.07 0.12
C LYS A 175 -6.03 -0.67 -0.78
N GLU A 176 -6.31 0.63 -0.89
CA GLU A 176 -7.36 1.15 -1.78
C GLU A 176 -7.06 0.84 -3.24
N LYS A 177 -5.81 1.03 -3.68
CA LYS A 177 -5.37 0.66 -5.04
C LYS A 177 -5.45 -0.85 -5.26
N GLU A 178 -5.09 -1.67 -4.28
CA GLU A 178 -5.19 -3.13 -4.40
C GLU A 178 -6.66 -3.58 -4.52
N LEU A 179 -7.55 -2.96 -3.75
CA LEU A 179 -8.99 -3.23 -3.81
C LEU A 179 -9.58 -2.86 -5.17
N GLU A 180 -9.23 -1.68 -5.70
CA GLU A 180 -9.66 -1.26 -7.05
C GLU A 180 -9.18 -2.26 -8.11
N ARG A 181 -7.91 -2.69 -8.05
CA ARG A 181 -7.37 -3.70 -8.99
C ARG A 181 -8.11 -5.04 -8.91
N LYS A 182 -8.50 -5.48 -7.71
CA LYS A 182 -9.27 -6.71 -7.50
C LYS A 182 -10.68 -6.60 -8.06
N GLN A 183 -11.33 -5.45 -7.88
CA GLN A 183 -12.66 -5.19 -8.44
C GLN A 183 -12.62 -5.16 -9.97
N ASP A 184 -11.64 -4.46 -10.56
CA ASP A 184 -11.45 -4.42 -12.02
C ASP A 184 -11.23 -5.84 -12.60
N LEU A 185 -10.40 -6.64 -11.94
CA LEU A 185 -10.15 -8.02 -12.34
C LEU A 185 -11.43 -8.87 -12.32
N GLU A 186 -12.22 -8.74 -11.26
CA GLU A 186 -13.49 -9.47 -11.11
C GLU A 186 -14.48 -9.09 -12.22
N LEU A 187 -14.61 -7.80 -12.54
CA LEU A 187 -15.46 -7.32 -13.63
C LEU A 187 -15.02 -7.90 -14.99
N VAL A 188 -13.71 -7.93 -15.26
CA VAL A 188 -13.17 -8.54 -16.48
C VAL A 188 -13.49 -10.03 -16.54
N ILE A 189 -13.30 -10.77 -15.45
CA ILE A 189 -13.60 -12.21 -15.39
C ILE A 189 -15.09 -12.48 -15.64
N GLN A 190 -15.97 -11.71 -15.00
CA GLN A 190 -17.41 -11.86 -15.15
C GLN A 190 -17.86 -11.54 -16.58
N GLY A 191 -17.40 -10.41 -17.14
CA GLY A 191 -17.73 -10.01 -18.52
C GLY A 191 -17.22 -11.02 -19.56
N LEU A 192 -16.00 -11.55 -19.37
CA LEU A 192 -15.47 -12.61 -20.23
C LEU A 192 -16.30 -13.88 -20.12
N THR A 193 -16.61 -14.34 -18.90
CA THR A 193 -17.36 -15.58 -18.67
C THR A 193 -18.75 -15.54 -19.29
N LYS A 194 -19.41 -14.38 -19.26
CA LYS A 194 -20.73 -14.18 -19.89
C LYS A 194 -20.66 -13.95 -21.40
N GLY A 195 -19.47 -13.75 -21.96
CA GLY A 195 -19.28 -13.39 -23.36
C GLY A 195 -19.66 -11.93 -23.68
N GLU A 196 -19.78 -11.07 -22.67
CA GLU A 196 -20.12 -9.64 -22.86
C GLU A 196 -18.90 -8.82 -23.35
N ILE A 197 -17.69 -9.33 -23.13
CA ILE A 197 -16.45 -8.71 -23.63
C ILE A 197 -16.11 -9.32 -24.99
N ASP A 198 -16.10 -8.47 -26.01
CA ASP A 198 -15.69 -8.87 -27.36
C ASP A 198 -14.16 -8.93 -27.48
N LEU A 199 -13.67 -10.15 -27.71
CA LEU A 199 -12.27 -10.41 -27.98
C LEU A 199 -11.98 -10.08 -29.45
N LYS A 200 -10.84 -9.42 -29.69
CA LYS A 200 -10.38 -9.16 -31.05
C LYS A 200 -10.01 -10.46 -31.74
N THR A 201 -10.44 -10.60 -32.98
CA THR A 201 -10.00 -11.69 -33.84
C THR A 201 -8.52 -11.55 -34.14
N ILE A 202 -7.83 -12.68 -34.24
CA ILE A 202 -6.40 -12.75 -34.55
C ILE A 202 -6.14 -13.69 -35.72
N ASP A 203 -4.97 -13.53 -36.34
CA ASP A 203 -4.47 -14.49 -37.30
C ASP A 203 -4.20 -15.83 -36.62
N SER A 204 -4.68 -16.90 -37.26
CA SER A 204 -4.63 -18.24 -36.68
C SER A 204 -3.58 -19.11 -37.37
N PRO A 205 -2.73 -19.84 -36.60
CA PRO A 205 -1.83 -20.83 -37.17
C PRO A 205 -2.54 -22.13 -37.58
N VAL A 206 -3.85 -22.23 -37.32
CA VAL A 206 -4.70 -23.37 -37.73
C VAL A 206 -5.63 -22.98 -38.86
N ILE A 207 -5.99 -23.96 -39.69
CA ILE A 207 -7.04 -23.79 -40.69
C ILE A 207 -8.39 -23.68 -39.97
N LEU A 208 -9.02 -22.50 -40.09
CA LEU A 208 -10.33 -22.19 -39.52
C LEU A 208 -11.45 -22.79 -40.39
N LYS A 209 -12.47 -23.37 -39.75
CA LYS A 209 -13.68 -23.86 -40.41
C LYS A 209 -14.59 -22.70 -40.79
N LYS A 210 -15.63 -22.97 -41.59
CA LYS A 210 -16.66 -21.97 -41.93
C LYS A 210 -17.22 -21.31 -40.67
N ASN A 211 -17.28 -19.98 -40.63
CA ASN A 211 -17.73 -19.16 -39.49
C ASN A 211 -16.96 -19.46 -38.18
N GLU A 212 -15.68 -19.83 -38.28
CA GLU A 212 -14.79 -19.99 -37.12
C GLU A 212 -13.80 -18.83 -37.06
N GLU A 213 -13.63 -18.25 -35.88
CA GLU A 213 -12.75 -17.11 -35.62
C GLU A 213 -11.82 -17.45 -34.45
N ALA A 214 -10.55 -17.10 -34.56
CA ALA A 214 -9.56 -17.28 -33.49
C ALA A 214 -9.44 -16.02 -32.63
N TYR A 215 -9.35 -16.20 -31.31
CA TYR A 215 -9.20 -15.09 -30.34
C TYR A 215 -7.92 -15.18 -29.51
N LEU A 216 -7.32 -16.37 -29.39
CA LEU A 216 -6.07 -16.59 -28.68
C LEU A 216 -5.18 -17.55 -29.45
N SER A 217 -3.87 -17.25 -29.46
CA SER A 217 -2.82 -18.11 -30.00
C SER A 217 -1.58 -17.93 -29.13
N LEU A 218 -1.33 -18.91 -28.25
CA LEU A 218 -0.30 -18.86 -27.22
C LEU A 218 0.82 -19.86 -27.56
N PRO A 219 2.03 -19.42 -27.93
CA PRO A 219 3.15 -20.33 -28.16
C PRO A 219 3.75 -20.87 -26.85
N HIS A 220 4.56 -21.93 -26.95
CA HIS A 220 5.31 -22.53 -25.84
C HIS A 220 4.45 -23.03 -24.67
N ILE A 221 3.19 -23.39 -24.92
CA ILE A 221 2.32 -24.05 -23.95
C ILE A 221 2.72 -25.51 -23.82
N THR A 222 2.72 -26.04 -22.60
CA THR A 222 3.04 -27.44 -22.32
C THR A 222 1.77 -28.25 -22.17
N LEU A 223 1.63 -29.31 -22.98
CA LEU A 223 0.57 -30.29 -22.86
C LEU A 223 1.04 -31.44 -21.97
N SER A 224 0.28 -31.75 -20.92
CA SER A 224 0.53 -32.89 -20.03
C SER A 224 -0.71 -33.77 -19.88
N GLU A 225 -0.53 -35.06 -19.59
CA GLU A 225 -1.62 -35.99 -19.21
C GLU A 225 -1.14 -36.94 -18.11
N ALA A 226 -2.10 -37.51 -17.38
CA ALA A 226 -1.81 -38.59 -16.44
C ALA A 226 -1.31 -39.87 -17.16
N ARG A 227 -0.19 -40.40 -16.67
CA ARG A 227 0.40 -41.65 -17.15
C ARG A 227 0.73 -42.55 -15.96
N ALA A 228 0.23 -43.78 -16.01
CA ALA A 228 0.58 -44.82 -15.06
C ALA A 228 2.08 -45.16 -15.16
N VAL A 229 2.84 -44.84 -14.12
CA VAL A 229 4.22 -45.25 -13.93
C VAL A 229 4.22 -46.57 -13.17
N ARG A 230 4.83 -47.61 -13.75
CA ARG A 230 5.01 -48.91 -13.09
C ARG A 230 6.40 -48.96 -12.48
N VAL A 231 6.48 -49.01 -11.15
CA VAL A 231 7.75 -49.24 -10.44
C VAL A 231 7.78 -50.70 -9.98
N SER A 232 8.66 -51.51 -10.57
CA SER A 232 8.94 -52.85 -10.06
C SER A 232 10.03 -52.78 -8.99
N ARG A 233 9.66 -52.90 -7.71
CA ARG A 233 10.63 -53.16 -6.64
C ARG A 233 10.85 -54.66 -6.54
N SER A 234 12.04 -55.12 -6.93
CA SER A 234 12.53 -56.46 -6.62
C SER A 234 13.09 -56.46 -5.21
N THR A 235 12.41 -57.11 -4.27
CA THR A 235 13.02 -57.54 -2.99
C THR A 235 13.77 -58.84 -3.26
N GLY A 236 15.00 -58.72 -3.72
CA GLY A 236 15.86 -59.85 -4.05
C GLY A 236 17.05 -59.40 -4.87
N SER A 237 18.25 -59.72 -4.40
CA SER A 237 19.53 -59.40 -5.02
C SER A 237 19.55 -59.83 -6.50
N GLY A 238 19.59 -58.87 -7.42
CA GLY A 238 19.63 -59.14 -8.86
C GLY A 238 19.05 -58.00 -9.68
N ALA A 239 19.90 -57.06 -10.10
CA ALA A 239 19.52 -56.03 -11.06
C ALA A 239 19.34 -56.66 -12.46
N SER A 240 18.10 -56.77 -12.94
CA SER A 240 17.82 -57.15 -14.33
C SER A 240 17.38 -55.92 -15.12
N PHE A 241 18.25 -55.41 -15.99
CA PHE A 241 17.91 -54.38 -16.97
C PHE A 241 17.43 -55.04 -18.27
N ARG A 242 16.35 -54.53 -18.85
CA ARG A 242 15.81 -55.02 -20.13
C ARG A 242 16.38 -54.19 -21.27
N VAL A 243 17.27 -54.78 -22.06
CA VAL A 243 17.83 -54.20 -23.29
C VAL A 243 17.23 -54.96 -24.48
N ALA A 244 16.33 -54.31 -25.24
CA ALA A 244 15.64 -54.76 -26.47
C ALA A 244 14.55 -55.89 -26.39
N LYS A 245 13.65 -55.88 -27.39
CA LYS A 245 12.50 -56.81 -27.56
C LYS A 245 12.99 -58.20 -28.00
N GLY A 246 12.57 -59.27 -27.32
CA GLY A 246 12.54 -60.62 -27.94
C GLY A 246 13.13 -61.82 -27.19
N LEU A 247 13.26 -61.82 -25.86
CA LEU A 247 13.57 -63.07 -25.14
C LEU A 247 12.86 -63.10 -23.77
N ARG A 248 12.18 -64.21 -23.45
CA ARG A 248 11.69 -64.51 -22.10
C ARG A 248 12.60 -65.58 -21.52
N VAL A 249 13.10 -65.33 -20.32
CA VAL A 249 13.57 -66.40 -19.43
C VAL A 249 12.92 -66.15 -18.08
N HIS A 250 12.10 -67.10 -17.66
CA HIS A 250 11.53 -67.15 -16.32
C HIS A 250 12.37 -68.14 -15.52
N SER A 251 12.83 -67.69 -14.36
CA SER A 251 13.20 -68.55 -13.25
C SER A 251 13.00 -67.73 -11.98
N GLY A 252 12.13 -68.20 -11.08
CA GLY A 252 12.02 -67.68 -9.72
C GLY A 252 10.65 -67.09 -9.40
N GLY A 253 9.89 -67.82 -8.58
CA GLY A 253 8.65 -67.37 -7.99
C GLY A 253 8.89 -66.20 -7.03
N GLY A 254 8.23 -65.08 -7.31
CA GLY A 254 8.18 -63.92 -6.44
C GLY A 254 7.04 -63.03 -6.91
N GLN A 255 6.04 -62.82 -6.04
CA GLN A 255 4.89 -61.96 -6.30
C GLN A 255 5.37 -60.50 -6.46
N SER A 256 5.79 -60.11 -7.67
CA SER A 256 6.09 -58.72 -8.01
C SER A 256 4.79 -57.93 -8.04
N ARG A 257 4.47 -57.25 -6.93
CA ARG A 257 3.34 -56.32 -6.85
C ARG A 257 3.75 -55.01 -7.54
N SER A 258 3.52 -54.94 -8.85
CA SER A 258 3.63 -53.68 -9.61
C SER A 258 2.54 -52.72 -9.12
N VAL A 259 2.89 -51.73 -8.31
CA VAL A 259 1.97 -50.63 -7.96
C VAL A 259 2.11 -49.55 -9.03
N SER A 260 1.04 -49.35 -9.81
CA SER A 260 0.96 -48.23 -10.75
C SER A 260 0.52 -46.96 -10.01
N HIS A 261 1.31 -45.90 -10.10
CA HIS A 261 0.89 -44.55 -9.68
C HIS A 261 0.74 -43.69 -10.94
N ASP A 262 -0.32 -42.89 -11.02
CA ASP A 262 -0.49 -41.96 -12.12
C ASP A 262 0.30 -40.68 -11.84
N GLU A 263 1.28 -40.38 -12.69
CA GLU A 263 2.02 -39.12 -12.66
C GLU A 263 1.59 -38.24 -13.85
N ILE A 264 1.48 -36.93 -13.62
CA ILE A 264 1.24 -35.96 -14.69
C ILE A 264 2.56 -35.76 -15.44
N MET A 265 2.61 -36.23 -16.69
CA MET A 265 3.81 -36.15 -17.52
C MET A 265 3.61 -35.15 -18.66
N ALA A 266 4.59 -34.26 -18.84
CA ALA A 266 4.67 -33.40 -20.02
C ALA A 266 4.87 -34.25 -21.28
N ILE A 267 3.94 -34.12 -22.22
CA ILE A 267 3.93 -34.87 -23.49
C ILE A 267 4.62 -34.08 -24.58
N ASP A 268 4.28 -32.79 -24.67
CA ASP A 268 4.69 -31.93 -25.77
C ASP A 268 4.68 -30.45 -25.38
N SER A 269 5.34 -29.63 -26.19
CA SER A 269 5.30 -28.18 -26.11
C SER A 269 4.91 -27.63 -27.47
N GLY A 270 3.97 -26.68 -27.50
CA GLY A 270 3.33 -26.28 -28.74
C GLY A 270 2.55 -24.97 -28.65
N ILE A 271 1.71 -24.74 -29.65
CA ILE A 271 0.84 -23.57 -29.74
C ILE A 271 -0.57 -23.95 -29.27
N PHE A 272 -1.12 -23.16 -28.35
CA PHE A 272 -2.47 -23.32 -27.84
C PHE A 272 -3.38 -22.22 -28.41
N VAL A 273 -4.44 -22.62 -29.10
CA VAL A 273 -5.37 -21.74 -29.82
C VAL A 273 -6.77 -21.90 -29.24
N ILE A 274 -7.46 -20.78 -29.01
CA ILE A 274 -8.89 -20.76 -28.67
C ILE A 274 -9.63 -20.01 -29.78
N THR A 275 -10.68 -20.65 -30.30
CA THR A 275 -11.61 -20.09 -31.28
C THR A 275 -13.02 -19.99 -30.69
N ASN A 276 -13.97 -19.40 -31.42
CA ASN A 276 -15.39 -19.46 -31.06
C ASN A 276 -15.98 -20.89 -31.07
N LYS A 277 -15.27 -21.89 -31.62
CA LYS A 277 -15.79 -23.27 -31.74
C LYS A 277 -14.96 -24.33 -31.03
N ARG A 278 -13.64 -24.13 -30.95
CA ARG A 278 -12.69 -25.18 -30.56
C ARG A 278 -11.54 -24.62 -29.73
N LEU A 279 -11.04 -25.48 -28.85
CA LEU A 279 -9.72 -25.38 -28.25
C LEU A 279 -8.78 -26.32 -29.00
N ILE A 280 -7.66 -25.80 -29.48
CA ILE A 280 -6.71 -26.55 -30.30
C ILE A 280 -5.32 -26.42 -29.69
N PHE A 281 -4.61 -27.53 -29.59
CA PHE A 281 -3.19 -27.55 -29.27
C PHE A 281 -2.44 -28.17 -30.45
N LEU A 282 -1.46 -27.43 -30.97
CA LEU A 282 -0.56 -27.85 -32.03
C LEU A 282 0.83 -28.11 -31.43
N GLY A 283 1.15 -29.37 -31.21
CA GLY A 283 2.46 -29.82 -30.77
C GLY A 283 3.23 -30.53 -31.89
N SER A 284 4.53 -30.72 -31.67
CA SER A 284 5.43 -31.44 -32.59
C SER A 284 5.18 -32.96 -32.61
N LYS A 285 4.72 -33.52 -31.49
CA LYS A 285 4.45 -34.95 -31.27
C LYS A 285 2.96 -35.24 -31.16
N LYS A 286 2.18 -34.31 -30.62
CA LYS A 286 0.77 -34.49 -30.36
C LYS A 286 -0.02 -33.22 -30.63
N SER A 287 -1.09 -33.38 -31.40
CA SER A 287 -2.10 -32.34 -31.58
C SER A 287 -3.39 -32.73 -30.86
N VAL A 288 -4.04 -31.75 -30.26
CA VAL A 288 -5.33 -31.90 -29.57
C VAL A 288 -6.32 -30.95 -30.21
N ASN A 289 -7.52 -31.43 -30.48
CA ASN A 289 -8.61 -30.65 -31.02
C ASN A 289 -9.86 -30.98 -30.19
N ILE A 290 -10.39 -29.98 -29.49
CA ILE A 290 -11.52 -30.10 -28.56
C ILE A 290 -12.61 -29.16 -29.04
N ASP A 291 -13.74 -29.70 -29.50
CA ASP A 291 -14.94 -28.89 -29.69
C ASP A 291 -15.38 -28.34 -28.33
N LEU A 292 -15.62 -27.04 -28.24
CA LEU A 292 -15.96 -26.40 -26.97
C LEU A 292 -17.23 -26.99 -26.34
N LYS A 293 -18.19 -27.44 -27.17
CA LYS A 293 -19.43 -28.13 -26.74
C LYS A 293 -19.19 -29.46 -26.01
N LYS A 294 -18.02 -30.08 -26.17
CA LYS A 294 -17.67 -31.38 -25.59
C LYS A 294 -16.87 -31.25 -24.30
N ILE A 295 -16.58 -30.02 -23.84
CA ILE A 295 -15.86 -29.79 -22.58
C ILE A 295 -16.81 -30.08 -21.42
N LEU A 296 -16.41 -30.99 -20.55
CA LEU A 296 -17.16 -31.38 -19.35
C LEU A 296 -16.75 -30.54 -18.14
N SER A 297 -15.45 -30.28 -17.98
CA SER A 297 -14.93 -29.49 -16.87
C SER A 297 -13.63 -28.78 -17.24
N ILE A 298 -13.41 -27.62 -16.61
CA ILE A 298 -12.18 -26.83 -16.70
C ILE A 298 -11.74 -26.51 -15.28
N ASN A 299 -10.60 -27.05 -14.83
CA ASN A 299 -10.00 -26.68 -13.55
C ASN A 299 -8.84 -25.71 -13.77
N ILE A 300 -8.71 -24.74 -12.88
CA ILE A 300 -7.77 -23.62 -13.00
C ILE A 300 -6.51 -23.87 -12.16
N PHE A 301 -5.38 -23.39 -12.68
CA PHE A 301 -4.10 -23.29 -11.99
C PHE A 301 -3.51 -21.90 -12.25
N LYS A 302 -2.53 -21.50 -11.46
CA LYS A 302 -1.84 -20.21 -11.66
C LYS A 302 -1.25 -20.10 -13.08
N ASP A 303 -0.64 -21.18 -13.56
CA ASP A 303 0.07 -21.21 -14.84
C ASP A 303 -0.71 -21.88 -15.97
N GLY A 304 -1.99 -22.21 -15.78
CA GLY A 304 -2.71 -22.96 -16.80
C GLY A 304 -4.09 -23.49 -16.42
N ILE A 305 -4.59 -24.40 -17.24
CA ILE A 305 -5.86 -25.09 -17.00
C ILE A 305 -5.73 -26.59 -17.23
N SER A 306 -6.65 -27.35 -16.67
CA SER A 306 -6.94 -28.72 -17.12
C SER A 306 -8.32 -28.79 -17.73
N VAL A 307 -8.46 -29.62 -18.76
CA VAL A 307 -9.71 -29.83 -19.48
C VAL A 307 -10.04 -31.32 -19.45
N GLN A 308 -11.27 -31.62 -19.05
CA GLN A 308 -11.89 -32.92 -19.26
C GLN A 308 -12.97 -32.80 -20.33
N ARG A 309 -13.08 -33.79 -21.20
CA ARG A 309 -14.01 -33.78 -22.34
C ARG A 309 -14.66 -35.13 -22.55
N GLU A 310 -15.78 -35.11 -23.27
CA GLU A 310 -16.48 -36.32 -23.68
C GLU A 310 -15.56 -37.28 -24.43
N ASN A 311 -15.82 -38.58 -24.27
CA ASN A 311 -15.11 -39.66 -24.97
C ASN A 311 -13.59 -39.69 -24.72
N LYS A 312 -13.10 -39.02 -23.68
CA LYS A 312 -11.70 -39.11 -23.24
C LYS A 312 -11.60 -39.22 -21.72
N GLN A 313 -11.07 -40.34 -21.25
CA GLN A 313 -10.89 -40.59 -19.82
C GLN A 313 -9.76 -39.75 -19.21
N LYS A 314 -8.69 -39.50 -19.96
CA LYS A 314 -7.51 -38.77 -19.46
C LYS A 314 -7.71 -37.26 -19.54
N VAL A 315 -7.54 -36.60 -18.39
CA VAL A 315 -7.50 -35.14 -18.28
C VAL A 315 -6.28 -34.58 -19.01
N GLU A 316 -6.48 -33.51 -19.77
CA GLU A 316 -5.45 -32.79 -20.52
C GLU A 316 -5.11 -31.49 -19.80
N TYR A 317 -3.82 -31.27 -19.51
CA TYR A 317 -3.33 -30.07 -18.82
C TYR A 317 -2.58 -29.18 -19.82
N PHE A 318 -2.91 -27.89 -19.82
CA PHE A 318 -2.27 -26.86 -20.64
C PHE A 318 -1.65 -25.81 -19.72
N THR A 319 -0.33 -25.81 -19.60
CA THR A 319 0.40 -24.95 -18.66
C THR A 319 1.37 -23.98 -19.36
N LYS A 320 1.91 -23.03 -18.60
CA LYS A 320 2.66 -21.83 -19.04
C LYS A 320 1.82 -20.77 -19.74
N THR A 321 0.51 -20.71 -19.46
CA THR A 321 -0.37 -19.69 -20.03
C THR A 321 -0.08 -18.31 -19.43
N ASN A 322 0.31 -18.26 -18.15
CA ASN A 322 0.69 -17.04 -17.43
C ASN A 322 1.98 -16.36 -17.94
N LYS A 323 2.68 -16.96 -18.91
CA LYS A 323 3.80 -16.31 -19.62
C LYS A 323 3.33 -15.38 -20.73
N HIS A 324 2.03 -15.35 -20.97
CA HIS A 324 1.38 -14.50 -21.97
C HIS A 324 0.44 -13.54 -21.27
N SER A 325 0.21 -12.40 -21.89
CA SER A 325 -0.68 -11.36 -21.35
C SER A 325 -1.65 -10.86 -22.41
N MET A 326 -2.83 -10.43 -21.97
CA MET A 326 -3.84 -9.80 -22.84
C MET A 326 -4.27 -8.46 -22.25
N THR A 327 -4.50 -7.48 -23.12
CA THR A 327 -5.02 -6.17 -22.74
C THR A 327 -6.53 -6.12 -22.89
N PHE A 328 -7.22 -5.84 -21.79
CA PHE A 328 -8.66 -5.60 -21.74
C PHE A 328 -8.93 -4.10 -21.62
N THR A 329 -10.05 -3.62 -22.16
CA THR A 329 -10.48 -2.23 -22.01
C THR A 329 -11.78 -2.21 -21.19
N LEU A 330 -11.71 -1.67 -19.98
CA LEU A 330 -12.85 -1.50 -19.06
C LEU A 330 -13.01 0.01 -18.80
N ASP A 331 -14.18 0.58 -19.07
CA ASP A 331 -14.46 2.01 -18.85
C ASP A 331 -13.38 2.97 -19.40
N LYS A 332 -12.91 2.69 -20.64
CA LYS A 332 -11.82 3.41 -21.32
C LYS A 332 -10.42 3.26 -20.71
N ARG A 333 -10.28 2.53 -19.59
CA ARG A 333 -8.99 2.13 -19.01
C ARG A 333 -8.49 0.85 -19.67
N LYS A 334 -7.22 0.83 -20.07
CA LYS A 334 -6.56 -0.37 -20.59
C LYS A 334 -5.86 -1.09 -19.44
N GLN A 335 -6.14 -2.38 -19.27
CA GLN A 335 -5.51 -3.22 -18.27
C GLN A 335 -4.88 -4.43 -18.97
N THR A 336 -3.57 -4.60 -18.80
CA THR A 336 -2.86 -5.81 -19.25
C THR A 336 -2.83 -6.80 -18.11
N LEU A 337 -3.33 -8.01 -18.36
CA LEU A 337 -3.39 -9.10 -17.39
C LEU A 337 -2.68 -10.34 -17.94
N ASP A 338 -1.92 -10.99 -17.08
CA ASP A 338 -1.33 -12.29 -17.38
C ASP A 338 -2.43 -13.34 -17.53
N LEU A 339 -2.32 -14.16 -18.56
CA LEU A 339 -3.30 -15.19 -18.91
C LEU A 339 -3.17 -16.40 -17.98
N GLU A 340 -3.36 -16.19 -16.68
CA GLU A 340 -3.52 -17.24 -15.68
C GLU A 340 -4.77 -18.10 -15.96
N GLY A 341 -4.86 -19.26 -15.30
CA GLY A 341 -5.91 -20.25 -15.58
C GLY A 341 -7.33 -19.71 -15.48
N TYR A 342 -7.59 -18.77 -14.56
CA TYR A 342 -8.92 -18.17 -14.40
C TYR A 342 -9.34 -17.33 -15.61
N LEU A 343 -8.42 -16.59 -16.26
CA LEU A 343 -8.73 -15.84 -17.48
C LEU A 343 -8.93 -16.76 -18.67
N ILE A 344 -8.07 -17.78 -18.82
CA ILE A 344 -8.23 -18.77 -19.90
C ILE A 344 -9.59 -19.47 -19.76
N ARG A 345 -9.97 -19.87 -18.56
CA ARG A 345 -11.28 -20.45 -18.28
C ARG A 345 -12.41 -19.47 -18.60
N ALA A 346 -12.32 -18.22 -18.16
CA ALA A 346 -13.34 -17.20 -18.45
C ALA A 346 -13.53 -16.98 -19.96
N ILE A 347 -12.43 -16.91 -20.72
CA ILE A 347 -12.46 -16.79 -22.18
C ILE A 347 -13.15 -18.00 -22.82
N ILE A 348 -12.79 -19.22 -22.42
CA ILE A 348 -13.41 -20.44 -22.94
C ILE A 348 -14.91 -20.47 -22.63
N LEU A 349 -15.30 -20.15 -21.39
CA LEU A 349 -16.70 -20.11 -20.98
C LEU A 349 -17.48 -19.04 -21.74
N GLY A 350 -16.90 -17.87 -21.98
CA GLY A 350 -17.49 -16.83 -22.81
C GLY A 350 -17.77 -17.29 -24.23
N GLN A 351 -16.85 -18.06 -24.83
CA GLN A 351 -17.10 -18.66 -26.14
C GLN A 351 -18.19 -19.73 -26.08
N ILE A 352 -18.24 -20.55 -25.03
CA ILE A 352 -19.30 -21.54 -24.82
C ILE A 352 -20.67 -20.86 -24.65
N ALA A 353 -20.75 -19.73 -23.95
CA ALA A 353 -21.99 -18.99 -23.76
C ALA A 353 -22.57 -18.41 -25.07
N LYS A 354 -21.72 -18.23 -26.10
CA LYS A 354 -22.10 -17.72 -27.43
C LYS A 354 -22.48 -18.82 -28.44
N LEU A 355 -22.32 -20.11 -28.10
CA LEU A 355 -22.48 -21.26 -28.99
C LEU A 355 -23.91 -21.79 -29.12
#